data_AF-A0A7C7D6V2-F1
#
_entry.id   AF-A0A7C7D6V2-F1
#
_cell.length_a   1.000
_cell.length_b   1.000
_cell.length_c   1.000
_cell.angle_alpha   90.00
_cell.angle_beta   90.00
_cell.angle_gamma   90.00
#
_symmetry.space_group_name_H-M   'P 1'
#
loop_
_entity.id
_entity.type
_entity.pdbx_description
1 polymer ?
#
loop_
_entity_poly.entity_id
_entity_poly.type
_entity_poly.pdbx_seq_one_letter_code
_entity_poly.pdbx_strand_id
1 'polypeptide(L)'
;LMGFDPLKDLKYIRLAHDAGLGCGDVSQIEIVGDLDALDEKWNFVGPFKKMTFASRCQHLIYWGPLKKPVEWSLKTILAPWSYIASVIYHDLYWYPKHYSRVKEISNSDWGRLFANWEQLELPSDDLLIPGWDSVGDKPLELSKETKGMIKKGFKVLGGAIKEAPEFKKKPKK
;
A
#
# COMPACT_ATOMS: atom_id res chain seq x y z
N LEU A 1 -26.90 -4.81 -3.06
CA LEU A 1 -25.47 -5.21 -3.05
C LEU A 1 -24.67 -4.69 -1.85
N MET A 2 -23.97 -3.54 -1.93
CA MET A 2 -22.93 -3.18 -0.93
C MET A 2 -23.41 -2.93 0.51
N GLY A 3 -24.71 -2.65 0.73
CA GLY A 3 -25.26 -2.41 2.06
C GLY A 3 -25.16 -0.97 2.57
N PHE A 4 -24.87 -0.02 1.67
CA PHE A 4 -25.03 1.43 1.91
C PHE A 4 -26.36 1.91 1.33
N ASP A 5 -26.97 2.89 1.98
CA ASP A 5 -28.09 3.67 1.44
C ASP A 5 -27.51 4.84 0.61
N PRO A 6 -27.70 4.88 -0.72
CA PRO A 6 -27.04 5.88 -1.56
C PRO A 6 -27.43 7.33 -1.24
N LEU A 7 -28.62 7.58 -0.71
CA LEU A 7 -29.08 8.92 -0.38
C LEU A 7 -28.70 9.32 1.06
N LYS A 8 -28.60 8.37 1.98
CA LYS A 8 -28.23 8.66 3.38
C LYS A 8 -26.74 8.62 3.62
N ASP A 9 -26.07 7.57 3.16
CA ASP A 9 -24.67 7.29 3.50
C ASP A 9 -23.68 7.96 2.53
N LEU A 10 -24.09 8.23 1.29
CA LEU A 10 -23.21 8.70 0.22
C LEU A 10 -23.55 10.13 -0.21
N LYS A 11 -22.99 11.10 0.51
CA LYS A 11 -23.25 12.55 0.31
C LYS A 11 -23.20 12.99 -1.16
N TYR A 12 -22.20 12.55 -1.93
CA TYR A 12 -22.02 13.00 -3.31
C TYR A 12 -23.06 12.41 -4.26
N ILE A 13 -23.54 11.18 -4.01
CA ILE A 13 -24.63 10.59 -4.79
C ILE A 13 -25.93 11.35 -4.51
N ARG A 14 -26.22 11.65 -3.24
CA ARG A 14 -27.37 12.50 -2.90
C ARG A 14 -27.31 13.86 -3.61
N LEU A 15 -26.17 14.55 -3.55
CA LEU A 15 -26.03 15.87 -4.19
C LEU A 15 -26.25 15.81 -5.71
N ALA A 16 -25.73 14.78 -6.39
CA ALA A 16 -25.94 14.61 -7.83
C ALA A 16 -27.41 14.29 -8.16
N HIS A 17 -28.07 13.48 -7.33
CA HIS A 17 -29.49 13.17 -7.46
C HIS A 17 -30.37 14.42 -7.27
N ASP A 18 -30.14 15.19 -6.20
CA ASP A 18 -30.86 16.42 -5.91
C ASP A 18 -30.66 17.48 -7.01
N ALA A 19 -29.49 17.46 -7.67
CA ALA A 19 -29.18 18.31 -8.81
C ALA A 19 -29.73 17.80 -10.16
N GLY A 20 -30.43 16.66 -10.19
CA GLY A 20 -30.95 16.05 -11.41
C GLY A 20 -29.87 15.52 -12.36
N LEU A 21 -28.64 15.33 -11.89
CA LEU A 21 -27.51 14.84 -12.68
C LEU A 21 -27.46 13.30 -12.76
N GLY A 22 -28.37 12.61 -12.07
CA GLY A 22 -28.48 11.16 -12.07
C GLY A 22 -29.54 10.65 -11.08
N CYS A 23 -29.63 9.32 -10.94
CA CYS A 23 -30.60 8.67 -10.04
C CYS A 23 -29.89 7.99 -8.86
N GLY A 24 -29.97 8.59 -7.68
CA GLY A 24 -29.49 7.98 -6.43
C GLY A 24 -30.54 7.12 -5.73
N ASP A 25 -31.82 7.32 -6.06
CA ASP A 25 -32.91 6.49 -5.56
C ASP A 25 -32.94 5.15 -6.30
N VAL A 26 -32.58 4.08 -5.58
CA VAL A 26 -32.52 2.72 -6.15
C VAL A 26 -33.89 2.25 -6.62
N SER A 27 -34.99 2.73 -6.02
CA SER A 27 -36.35 2.33 -6.40
C SER A 27 -36.77 2.82 -7.79
N GLN A 28 -36.06 3.82 -8.33
CA GLN A 28 -36.31 4.41 -9.65
C GLN A 28 -35.36 3.86 -10.72
N ILE A 29 -34.46 2.94 -10.37
CA ILE A 29 -33.51 2.32 -11.30
C ILE A 29 -34.14 1.04 -11.86
N GLU A 30 -34.36 1.01 -13.17
CA GLU A 30 -34.74 -0.22 -13.86
C GLU A 30 -33.52 -1.14 -13.98
N ILE A 31 -33.67 -2.38 -13.52
CA ILE A 31 -32.64 -3.41 -13.63
C ILE A 31 -33.08 -4.37 -14.74
N VAL A 32 -32.28 -4.45 -15.79
CA VAL A 32 -32.48 -5.37 -16.90
C VAL A 32 -31.44 -6.48 -16.79
N GLY A 33 -31.90 -7.74 -16.85
CA GLY A 33 -31.03 -8.91 -16.75
C GLY A 33 -31.24 -9.68 -15.44
N ASP A 34 -30.17 -9.77 -14.62
CA ASP A 34 -30.14 -10.58 -13.41
C ASP A 34 -30.84 -9.85 -12.24
N LEU A 35 -32.10 -10.23 -12.00
CA LEU A 35 -32.91 -9.70 -10.91
C LEU A 35 -32.51 -10.27 -9.55
N ASP A 36 -31.86 -11.43 -9.49
CA ASP A 36 -31.46 -12.06 -8.22
C ASP A 36 -30.36 -11.24 -7.52
N ALA A 37 -29.59 -10.46 -8.29
CA ALA A 37 -28.62 -9.49 -7.78
C ALA A 37 -29.25 -8.41 -6.86
N LEU A 38 -30.56 -8.17 -6.91
CA LEU A 38 -31.25 -7.25 -6.00
C LEU A 38 -31.30 -7.76 -4.55
N ASP A 39 -31.44 -9.08 -4.38
CA ASP A 39 -31.58 -9.70 -3.07
C ASP A 39 -30.23 -9.88 -2.37
N GLU A 40 -29.14 -9.78 -3.13
CA GLU A 40 -27.79 -9.82 -2.58
C GLU A 40 -27.48 -8.58 -1.71
N LYS A 41 -27.22 -8.84 -0.43
CA LYS A 41 -26.76 -7.83 0.54
C LYS A 41 -25.46 -8.28 1.16
N TRP A 42 -24.37 -7.69 0.68
CA TRP A 42 -23.02 -7.98 1.16
C TRP A 42 -22.75 -7.37 2.54
N ASN A 43 -23.60 -6.43 2.98
CA ASN A 43 -23.53 -5.78 4.29
C ASN A 43 -22.12 -5.24 4.60
N PHE A 44 -21.53 -4.56 3.64
CA PHE A 44 -20.17 -4.05 3.78
C PHE A 44 -20.11 -3.05 4.92
N VAL A 45 -19.37 -3.42 5.96
CA VAL A 45 -19.08 -2.53 7.08
C VAL A 45 -17.99 -1.57 6.61
N GLY A 46 -18.40 -0.34 6.30
CA GLY A 46 -17.50 0.69 5.78
C GLY A 46 -16.20 0.81 6.58
N PRO A 47 -15.10 1.27 5.95
CA PRO A 47 -13.74 1.19 6.49
C PRO A 47 -13.60 1.91 7.84
N PHE A 48 -14.46 2.89 8.11
CA PHE A 48 -14.45 3.68 9.35
C PHE A 48 -15.01 2.94 10.57
N LYS A 49 -15.82 1.89 10.39
CA LYS A 49 -16.44 1.16 11.52
C LYS A 49 -15.48 0.14 12.16
N LYS A 50 -14.54 -0.42 11.40
CA LYS A 50 -13.55 -1.40 11.88
C LYS A 50 -12.12 -1.02 11.49
N MET A 51 -11.65 0.12 11.99
CA MET A 51 -10.28 0.56 11.73
C MET A 51 -9.30 -0.16 12.65
N THR A 52 -8.30 -0.82 12.05
CA THR A 52 -7.12 -1.32 12.77
C THR A 52 -6.33 -0.14 13.37
N PHE A 53 -5.43 -0.41 14.32
CA PHE A 53 -4.56 0.62 14.89
C PHE A 53 -3.81 1.40 13.79
N ALA A 54 -3.22 0.68 12.83
CA ALA A 54 -2.53 1.29 11.69
C ALA A 54 -3.45 2.20 10.86
N SER A 55 -4.67 1.72 10.54
CA SER A 55 -5.65 2.50 9.78
C SER A 55 -6.09 3.77 10.54
N ARG A 56 -6.31 3.68 11.86
CA ARG A 56 -6.65 4.84 12.70
C ARG A 56 -5.54 5.88 12.69
N CYS A 57 -4.29 5.46 12.86
CA CYS A 57 -3.12 6.35 12.81
C CYS A 57 -2.99 7.01 11.43
N GLN A 58 -3.12 6.25 10.33
CA GLN A 58 -3.08 6.81 8.97
C GLN A 58 -4.16 7.87 8.77
N HIS A 59 -5.39 7.61 9.21
CA HIS A 59 -6.47 8.58 9.09
C HIS A 59 -6.20 9.86 9.89
N LEU A 60 -5.65 9.74 11.10
CA LEU A 60 -5.24 10.90 11.90
C LEU A 60 -4.15 11.73 11.21
N ILE A 61 -3.23 11.08 10.50
CA ILE A 61 -2.13 11.73 9.77
C ILE A 61 -2.63 12.38 8.47
N TYR A 62 -3.46 11.70 7.67
CA TYR A 62 -3.87 12.22 6.36
C TYR A 62 -5.06 13.18 6.41
N TRP A 63 -6.01 12.90 7.30
CA TRP A 63 -7.32 13.56 7.35
C TRP A 63 -7.64 14.18 8.72
N GLY A 64 -6.78 13.94 9.72
CA GLY A 64 -7.00 14.37 11.09
C GLY A 64 -6.02 15.46 11.57
N PRO A 65 -5.99 15.70 12.89
CA PRO A 65 -5.22 16.79 13.48
C PRO A 65 -3.70 16.58 13.40
N LEU A 66 -3.22 15.35 13.14
CA LEU A 66 -1.80 15.05 13.03
C LEU A 66 -1.21 15.44 11.68
N LYS A 67 -2.03 15.81 10.68
CA LYS A 67 -1.56 16.20 9.35
C LYS A 67 -0.53 17.31 9.39
N LYS A 68 -0.88 18.46 9.99
CA LYS A 68 0.00 19.64 10.01
C LYS A 68 1.28 19.40 10.83
N PRO A 69 1.22 18.81 12.04
CA PRO A 69 2.43 18.47 12.80
C PRO A 69 3.35 17.49 12.07
N VAL A 70 2.81 16.45 11.44
CA VAL A 70 3.60 15.46 10.70
C VAL A 70 4.22 16.09 9.46
N GLU A 71 3.45 16.85 8.67
CA GLU A 71 3.95 17.59 7.52
C GLU A 71 5.08 18.56 7.92
N TRP A 72 4.93 19.25 9.07
CA TRP A 72 5.98 20.11 9.60
C TRP A 72 7.23 19.30 10.00
N SER A 73 7.08 18.16 10.68
CA SER A 73 8.23 17.31 11.02
C SER A 73 8.98 16.80 9.79
N LEU A 74 8.25 16.50 8.70
CA LEU A 74 8.81 16.05 7.43
C LEU A 74 9.50 17.16 6.62
N LYS A 75 9.31 18.44 6.99
CA LYS A 75 9.96 19.60 6.35
C LYS A 75 11.09 20.21 7.18
N THR A 76 11.45 19.59 8.30
CA THR A 76 12.47 20.09 9.23
C THR A 76 13.61 19.08 9.39
N ILE A 77 14.57 19.38 10.26
CA ILE A 77 15.68 18.46 10.66
C ILE A 77 15.15 17.15 11.28
N LEU A 78 13.84 17.05 11.53
CA LEU A 78 13.19 15.80 11.94
C LEU A 78 12.94 14.83 10.78
N ALA A 79 12.95 15.29 9.52
CA ALA A 79 12.71 14.43 8.35
C ALA A 79 13.71 13.26 8.25
N PRO A 80 15.03 13.45 8.49
CA PRO A 80 15.99 12.35 8.55
C PRO A 80 15.62 11.21 9.52
N TRP A 81 14.93 11.50 10.61
CA TRP A 81 14.51 10.48 11.58
C TRP A 81 13.54 9.45 11.00
N SER A 82 12.73 9.85 10.01
CA SER A 82 11.82 8.92 9.33
C SER A 82 12.58 7.85 8.53
N TYR A 83 13.63 8.24 7.80
CA TYR A 83 14.49 7.30 7.09
C TYR A 83 15.26 6.41 8.06
N ILE A 84 15.78 6.99 9.14
CA ILE A 84 16.50 6.26 10.18
C ILE A 84 15.58 5.19 10.82
N ALA A 85 14.39 5.59 11.24
CA ALA A 85 13.41 4.68 11.82
C ALA A 85 13.00 3.58 10.83
N SER A 86 12.85 3.91 9.55
CA SER A 86 12.51 2.96 8.49
C SER A 86 13.60 1.90 8.32
N VAL A 87 14.87 2.30 8.16
CA VAL A 87 16.01 1.36 8.00
C VAL A 87 16.16 0.49 9.25
N ILE A 88 16.08 1.08 10.45
CA ILE A 88 16.17 0.32 11.69
C ILE A 88 15.04 -0.71 11.78
N TYR A 89 13.80 -0.31 11.49
CA TYR A 89 12.66 -1.19 11.61
C TYR A 89 12.65 -2.27 10.51
N HIS A 90 12.76 -1.91 9.24
CA HIS A 90 12.64 -2.85 8.13
C HIS A 90 13.90 -3.69 7.94
N ASP A 91 15.07 -3.05 7.83
CA ASP A 91 16.31 -3.73 7.44
C ASP A 91 17.02 -4.39 8.62
N LEU A 92 17.01 -3.76 9.80
CA LEU A 92 17.74 -4.26 10.97
C LEU A 92 16.91 -5.13 11.91
N TYR A 93 15.59 -4.92 11.96
CA TYR A 93 14.71 -5.67 12.86
C TYR A 93 13.78 -6.64 12.14
N TRP A 94 12.88 -6.14 11.29
CA TRP A 94 11.78 -6.92 10.74
C TRP A 94 12.28 -8.01 9.80
N TYR A 95 13.14 -7.66 8.84
CA TYR A 95 13.65 -8.62 7.85
C TYR A 95 14.50 -9.73 8.51
N PRO A 96 15.48 -9.43 9.40
CA PRO A 96 16.22 -10.49 10.10
C PRO A 96 15.32 -11.35 10.99
N LYS A 97 14.36 -10.74 11.71
CA LYS A 97 13.45 -11.47 12.60
C LYS A 97 12.47 -12.38 11.85
N HIS A 98 12.06 -12.02 10.65
CA HIS A 98 11.08 -12.76 9.84
C HIS A 98 11.72 -13.47 8.63
N TYR A 99 13.03 -13.70 8.66
CA TYR A 99 13.76 -14.30 7.54
C TYR A 99 13.22 -15.67 7.12
N SER A 100 12.75 -16.49 8.08
CA SER A 100 12.11 -17.78 7.80
C SER A 100 10.87 -17.62 6.92
N ARG A 101 10.02 -16.64 7.22
CA ARG A 101 8.82 -16.31 6.44
C ARG A 101 9.19 -15.79 5.06
N VAL A 102 10.20 -14.93 4.96
CA VAL A 102 10.69 -14.44 3.66
C VAL A 102 11.20 -15.60 2.81
N LYS A 103 11.91 -16.56 3.41
CA LYS A 103 12.39 -17.77 2.73
C LYS A 103 11.26 -18.69 2.29
N GLU A 104 10.19 -18.80 3.06
CA GLU A 104 9.01 -19.56 2.64
C GLU A 104 8.37 -18.91 1.41
N ILE A 105 8.13 -17.60 1.47
CA ILE A 105 7.58 -16.82 0.35
C ILE A 105 8.48 -16.90 -0.88
N SER A 106 9.80 -16.89 -0.72
CA SER A 106 10.74 -16.97 -1.84
C SER A 106 10.65 -18.29 -2.63
N ASN A 107 10.10 -19.35 -2.03
CA ASN A 107 9.85 -20.64 -2.69
C ASN A 107 8.42 -20.77 -3.23
N SER A 108 7.52 -19.84 -2.91
CA SER A 108 6.18 -19.80 -3.49
C SER A 108 6.22 -19.43 -4.98
N ASP A 109 5.11 -19.65 -5.68
CA ASP A 109 5.00 -19.31 -7.11
C ASP A 109 5.28 -17.83 -7.35
N TRP A 110 4.84 -16.94 -6.46
CA TRP A 110 5.18 -15.52 -6.50
C TRP A 110 6.68 -15.26 -6.36
N GLY A 111 7.35 -15.99 -5.46
CA GLY A 111 8.80 -15.89 -5.26
C GLY A 111 9.60 -16.36 -6.48
N ARG A 112 9.14 -17.43 -7.14
CA ARG A 112 9.75 -17.97 -8.36
C ARG A 112 9.47 -17.09 -9.58
N LEU A 113 8.24 -16.59 -9.73
CA LEU A 113 7.88 -15.63 -10.77
C LEU A 113 8.77 -14.39 -10.69
N PHE A 114 8.96 -13.85 -9.48
CA PHE A 114 9.85 -12.71 -9.28
C PHE A 114 11.31 -13.04 -9.64
N ALA A 115 11.80 -14.22 -9.27
CA ALA A 115 13.16 -14.66 -9.59
C ALA A 115 13.40 -14.85 -11.10
N ASN A 116 12.36 -15.23 -11.85
CA ASN A 116 12.41 -15.50 -13.28
C ASN A 116 11.73 -14.39 -14.12
N TRP A 117 11.50 -13.21 -13.54
CA TRP A 117 10.70 -12.15 -14.17
C TRP A 117 11.25 -11.73 -15.53
N GLU A 118 12.58 -11.61 -15.67
CA GLU A 118 13.23 -11.23 -16.93
C GLU A 118 12.92 -12.19 -18.09
N GLN A 119 12.61 -13.46 -17.81
CA GLN A 119 12.23 -14.44 -18.84
C GLN A 119 10.71 -14.60 -18.99
N LEU A 120 9.96 -14.27 -17.94
CA LEU A 120 8.52 -14.49 -17.85
C LEU A 120 7.72 -13.20 -18.06
N GLU A 121 8.35 -12.07 -18.36
CA GLU A 121 7.67 -10.82 -18.61
C GLU A 121 6.66 -10.97 -19.77
N LEU A 122 5.42 -10.56 -19.49
CA LEU A 122 4.35 -10.57 -20.48
C LEU A 122 4.31 -9.22 -21.22
N PRO A 123 3.99 -9.20 -22.53
CA PRO A 123 3.74 -7.97 -23.26
C PRO A 123 2.71 -7.09 -22.56
N SER A 124 3.06 -5.83 -22.31
CA SER A 124 2.15 -4.89 -21.64
C SER A 124 0.93 -4.48 -22.48
N ASP A 125 0.99 -4.70 -23.80
CA ASP A 125 -0.05 -4.30 -24.75
C ASP A 125 -1.13 -5.37 -25.00
N ASP A 126 -0.94 -6.59 -24.51
CA ASP A 126 -1.85 -7.71 -24.77
C ASP A 126 -2.71 -8.05 -23.54
N LEU A 127 -3.97 -7.63 -23.60
CA LEU A 127 -4.96 -7.82 -22.53
C LEU A 127 -5.63 -9.20 -22.56
N LEU A 128 -5.34 -10.03 -23.56
CA LEU A 128 -5.95 -11.36 -23.73
C LEU A 128 -5.06 -12.48 -23.16
N ILE A 129 -3.87 -12.15 -22.67
CA ILE A 129 -2.95 -13.14 -22.11
C ILE A 129 -3.52 -13.69 -20.80
N PRO A 130 -3.73 -15.01 -20.67
CA PRO A 130 -4.33 -15.61 -19.49
C PRO A 130 -3.40 -15.61 -18.25
N GLY A 131 -2.11 -15.32 -18.42
CA GLY A 131 -1.10 -15.28 -17.37
C GLY A 131 -0.02 -16.35 -17.56
N TRP A 132 0.45 -16.94 -16.46
CA TRP A 132 1.50 -17.96 -16.44
C TRP A 132 0.94 -19.32 -16.05
N ASP A 133 1.15 -20.34 -16.88
CA ASP A 133 0.85 -21.74 -16.55
C ASP A 133 1.93 -22.36 -15.63
N SER A 134 3.16 -21.84 -15.71
CA SER A 134 4.29 -22.22 -14.86
C SER A 134 5.25 -21.04 -14.70
N VAL A 135 5.80 -20.90 -13.50
CA VAL A 135 6.70 -19.80 -13.11
C VAL A 135 8.15 -20.26 -12.89
N GLY A 136 8.44 -21.50 -13.32
CA GLY A 136 9.74 -22.16 -13.14
C GLY A 136 9.95 -22.76 -11.74
N ASP A 137 11.00 -23.57 -11.60
CA ASP A 137 11.34 -24.25 -10.34
C ASP A 137 12.38 -23.52 -9.52
N LYS A 138 13.05 -22.51 -10.09
CA LYS A 138 14.16 -21.82 -9.44
C LYS A 138 13.61 -20.78 -8.45
N PRO A 139 13.79 -20.96 -7.13
CA PRO A 139 13.37 -19.98 -6.14
C PRO A 139 14.35 -18.81 -6.09
N LEU A 140 13.89 -17.67 -5.56
CA LEU A 140 14.75 -16.53 -5.31
C LEU A 140 15.84 -16.90 -4.29
N GLU A 141 17.10 -16.80 -4.70
CA GLU A 141 18.24 -17.05 -3.82
C GLU A 141 18.42 -15.89 -2.83
N LEU A 142 17.95 -16.10 -1.60
CA LEU A 142 18.17 -15.15 -0.52
C LEU A 142 19.61 -15.25 0.00
N SER A 143 20.34 -14.14 0.03
CA SER A 143 21.68 -14.09 0.60
C SER A 143 21.61 -14.43 2.10
N LYS A 144 22.29 -15.51 2.50
CA LYS A 144 22.29 -15.99 3.90
C LYS A 144 23.07 -15.07 4.85
N GLU A 145 23.82 -14.10 4.35
CA GLU A 145 24.67 -13.25 5.18
C GLU A 145 23.88 -12.08 5.78
N THR A 146 23.17 -12.34 6.88
CA THR A 146 22.51 -11.31 7.71
C THR A 146 23.49 -10.18 8.08
N LYS A 147 24.78 -10.49 8.28
CA LYS A 147 25.84 -9.49 8.52
C LYS A 147 26.05 -8.55 7.32
N GLY A 148 26.02 -9.08 6.10
CA GLY A 148 26.13 -8.29 4.88
C GLY A 148 24.93 -7.36 4.69
N MET A 149 23.73 -7.83 5.03
CA MET A 149 22.51 -7.02 5.00
C MET A 149 22.52 -5.90 6.04
N ILE A 150 22.90 -6.20 7.28
CA ILE A 150 23.05 -5.20 8.35
C ILE A 150 24.07 -4.13 7.93
N LYS A 151 25.22 -4.54 7.37
CA LYS A 151 26.23 -3.61 6.86
C LYS A 151 25.70 -2.73 5.73
N LYS A 152 24.88 -3.28 4.82
CA LYS A 152 24.19 -2.51 3.78
C LYS A 152 23.19 -1.52 4.40
N GLY A 153 22.39 -1.94 5.37
CA GLY A 153 21.46 -1.07 6.10
C GLY A 153 22.18 0.12 6.76
N PHE A 154 23.27 -0.13 7.48
CA PHE A 154 24.09 0.95 8.05
C PHE A 154 24.74 1.85 6.99
N LYS A 155 25.16 1.30 5.83
CA LYS A 155 25.67 2.09 4.70
C LYS A 155 24.59 3.01 4.12
N VAL A 156 23.39 2.49 3.92
CA VAL A 156 22.22 3.25 3.43
C VAL A 156 21.85 4.34 4.44
N LEU A 157 21.83 4.01 5.73
CA LEU A 157 21.59 4.95 6.81
C LEU A 157 22.60 6.11 6.80
N GLY A 158 23.89 5.78 6.71
CA GLY A 158 24.95 6.78 6.62
C GLY A 158 24.85 7.65 5.36
N GLY A 159 24.48 7.05 4.22
CA GLY A 159 24.18 7.78 2.98
C GLY A 159 23.01 8.74 3.14
N ALA A 160 21.88 8.26 3.67
CA ALA A 160 20.69 9.07 3.91
C ALA A 160 20.97 10.27 4.82
N ILE A 161 21.72 10.08 5.92
CA ILE A 161 22.10 11.18 6.83
C ILE A 161 23.08 12.16 6.17
N LYS A 162 24.03 11.68 5.37
CA LYS A 162 25.03 12.52 4.71
C LYS A 162 24.44 13.35 3.56
N GLU A 163 23.50 12.77 2.83
CA GLU A 163 22.88 13.39 1.66
C GLU A 163 21.65 14.23 2.01
N ALA A 164 21.09 14.03 3.21
CA ALA A 164 20.01 14.82 3.79
C ALA A 164 20.31 16.33 3.64
N PRO A 165 19.50 17.06 2.86
CA PRO A 165 19.72 18.48 2.59
C PRO A 165 19.69 19.34 3.87
N GLU A 166 19.07 18.83 4.93
CA GLU A 166 19.00 19.46 6.25
C GLU A 166 20.35 19.50 6.97
N PHE A 167 21.26 18.55 6.69
CA PHE A 167 22.61 18.48 7.29
C PHE A 167 23.71 19.02 6.38
N LYS A 168 23.41 19.31 5.11
CA LYS A 168 24.34 20.04 4.23
C LYS A 168 24.50 21.47 4.74
N LYS A 169 25.64 21.76 5.38
CA LYS A 169 26.05 23.13 5.73
C LYS A 169 25.92 24.03 4.50
N LYS A 170 25.06 25.05 4.56
CA LYS A 170 25.09 26.15 3.58
C LYS A 170 26.51 26.72 3.57
N PRO A 171 27.14 26.94 2.40
CA PRO A 171 28.39 27.68 2.36
C PRO A 171 28.15 29.05 2.99
N LYS A 172 29.00 29.43 3.94
CA LYS A 172 29.01 30.79 4.50
C LYS A 172 29.21 31.75 3.32
N LYS A 173 28.21 32.59 3.05
CA LYS A 173 28.41 33.81 2.27
C LYS A 173 29.12 34.83 3.16
#